data_AF-X1LCF2-F1
#
_entry.id   AF-X1LCF2-F1
#
_cell.length_a   1.000
_cell.length_b   1.000
_cell.length_c   1.000
_cell.angle_alpha   90.00
_cell.angle_beta   90.00
_cell.angle_gamma   90.00
#
_symmetry.space_group_name_H-M   'P 1'
#
loop_
_entity.id
_entity.type
_entity.pdbx_description
1 polymer ?
#
loop_
_entity_poly.entity_id
_entity_poly.type
_entity_poly.pdbx_seq_one_letter_code
_entity_poly.pdbx_strand_id
1 'polypeptide(L)'
;QQNLEDFEINDNIIKYANKLNDFLEHYQTKFKPEINDEDKKHVNSILVKIREISKSSINSANNIKEFLLNNYLPNFILFTTFDDILPDKKLISEAPNVPIINDLSLISSLDFKKIQPAADPRIKKMHEEQVNINFSEEYKLFWTQDLSKLVVTWDSNNIYFYIKENSQLYYPRIRSKGKQWHLAFYIRVTARTFEGKNNIILIDEPGLFLHAKAQKDILKKLESCCERNQFIYTTHCPYLIPANKLNRVRLVLKDNENRTIISKLTPRADLDTLTPILTAIGEDLSTGIRVEK
;
A
#
# COMPACT_ATOMS: atom_id res chain seq x y z
N GLN A 1 20.93 -15.62 -4.93
CA GLN A 1 19.88 -15.18 -4.00
C GLN A 1 19.23 -16.37 -3.26
N GLN A 2 20.00 -17.43 -2.93
CA GLN A 2 19.43 -18.71 -2.46
C GLN A 2 19.94 -19.20 -1.10
N ASN A 3 20.75 -18.45 -0.35
CA ASN A 3 21.30 -18.90 0.94
C ASN A 3 21.30 -17.78 2.00
N LEU A 4 20.14 -17.29 2.42
CA LEU A 4 20.02 -16.46 3.63
C LEU A 4 18.77 -16.91 4.39
N GLU A 5 18.88 -18.05 5.08
CA GLU A 5 17.81 -18.55 5.96
C GLU A 5 17.80 -17.85 7.33
N ASP A 6 18.91 -17.23 7.76
CA ASP A 6 19.00 -16.57 9.06
C ASP A 6 19.67 -15.19 8.94
N PHE A 7 18.89 -14.15 8.66
CA PHE A 7 19.30 -12.76 8.90
C PHE A 7 18.70 -12.26 10.21
N GLU A 8 18.92 -13.00 11.30
CA GLU A 8 18.60 -12.55 12.66
C GLU A 8 19.62 -11.50 13.10
N ILE A 9 19.47 -10.25 12.65
CA ILE A 9 19.83 -9.13 13.54
C ILE A 9 18.77 -9.11 14.62
N ASN A 10 18.94 -10.04 15.55
CA ASN A 10 18.03 -10.25 16.65
C ASN A 10 17.94 -8.93 17.42
N ASP A 11 16.72 -8.48 17.73
CA ASP A 11 16.46 -7.33 18.61
C ASP A 11 17.32 -7.38 19.89
N ASN A 12 17.76 -8.57 20.28
CA ASN A 12 18.78 -8.82 21.29
C ASN A 12 20.06 -7.98 21.14
N ILE A 13 20.66 -7.82 19.96
CA ILE A 13 21.91 -7.03 19.81
C ILE A 13 21.67 -5.57 20.23
N ILE A 14 20.56 -5.00 19.77
CA ILE A 14 20.16 -3.62 20.09
C ILE A 14 19.76 -3.52 21.57
N LYS A 15 19.03 -4.52 22.07
CA LYS A 15 18.61 -4.62 23.48
C LYS A 15 19.79 -4.71 24.44
N TYR A 16 20.82 -5.49 24.12
CA TYR A 16 22.02 -5.61 24.94
C TYR A 16 22.89 -4.35 24.87
N ALA A 17 23.02 -3.74 23.68
CA ALA A 17 23.72 -2.48 23.52
C ALA A 17 23.05 -1.35 24.32
N ASN A 18 21.72 -1.25 24.27
CA ASN A 18 20.95 -0.29 25.05
C ASN A 18 21.10 -0.52 26.56
N LYS A 19 20.98 -1.78 27.03
CA LYS A 19 21.21 -2.12 28.44
C LYS A 19 22.60 -1.74 28.95
N LEU A 20 23.63 -1.95 28.14
CA LEU A 20 25.01 -1.57 28.49
C LEU A 20 25.14 -0.05 28.64
N ASN A 21 24.54 0.71 27.72
CA ASN A 21 24.58 2.16 27.79
C ASN A 21 23.79 2.72 28.98
N ASP A 22 22.61 2.17 29.25
CA ASP A 22 21.82 2.52 30.44
C ASP A 22 22.63 2.28 31.72
N PHE A 23 23.34 1.15 31.81
CA PHE A 23 24.23 0.87 32.93
C PHE A 23 25.38 1.89 33.03
N LEU A 24 26.06 2.20 31.92
CA LEU A 24 27.20 3.12 31.89
C LEU A 24 26.84 4.59 32.16
N GLU A 25 25.63 5.03 31.82
CA GLU A 25 25.13 6.37 32.16
C GLU A 25 24.89 6.52 33.66
N HIS A 26 24.38 5.48 34.32
CA HIS A 26 24.08 5.50 35.75
C HIS A 26 25.24 5.03 36.64
N TYR A 27 26.31 4.48 36.06
CA TYR A 27 27.47 4.03 36.80
C TYR A 27 28.26 5.21 37.39
N GLN A 28 28.44 5.19 38.71
CA GLN A 28 29.28 6.12 39.46
C GLN A 28 30.46 5.39 40.11
N THR A 29 31.67 5.88 39.87
CA THR A 29 32.90 5.33 40.44
C THR A 29 32.93 5.57 41.95
N LYS A 30 33.12 4.50 42.73
CA LYS A 30 33.37 4.59 44.18
C LYS A 30 34.86 4.42 44.43
N PHE A 31 35.52 5.46 44.92
CA PHE A 31 36.94 5.44 45.27
C PHE A 31 37.14 5.10 46.74
N LYS A 32 38.22 4.37 47.05
CA LYS A 32 38.67 4.21 48.44
C LYS A 32 39.23 5.56 48.96
N PRO A 33 39.21 5.82 50.28
CA PRO A 33 39.62 7.10 50.86
C PRO A 33 41.07 7.49 50.55
N GLU A 34 41.93 6.50 50.30
CA GLU A 34 43.38 6.61 50.18
C GLU A 34 43.88 6.88 48.75
N ILE A 35 42.98 7.00 47.76
CA ILE A 35 43.36 7.19 46.35
C ILE A 35 43.68 8.67 46.08
N ASN A 36 44.79 8.93 45.40
CA ASN A 36 45.23 10.27 44.99
C ASN A 36 44.34 10.85 43.86
N ASP A 37 44.40 12.17 43.65
CA ASP A 37 43.52 12.83 42.69
C ASP A 37 43.92 12.61 41.22
N GLU A 38 45.17 12.23 40.94
CA GLU A 38 45.63 11.86 39.59
C GLU A 38 45.03 10.53 39.13
N ASP A 39 45.01 9.53 40.01
CA ASP A 39 44.41 8.21 39.77
C ASP A 39 42.90 8.33 39.61
N LYS A 40 42.23 9.19 40.41
CA LYS A 40 40.80 9.49 40.23
C LYS A 40 40.53 10.10 38.85
N LYS A 41 41.36 11.06 38.40
CA LYS A 41 41.25 11.67 37.07
C LYS A 41 41.49 10.66 35.96
N HIS A 42 42.50 9.79 36.11
CA HIS A 42 42.82 8.75 35.15
C HIS A 42 41.66 7.76 34.96
N VAL A 43 41.10 7.24 36.06
CA VAL A 43 39.94 6.32 36.00
C VAL A 43 38.71 6.98 35.37
N ASN A 44 38.43 8.24 35.71
CA ASN A 44 37.32 8.98 35.09
C ASN A 44 37.54 9.19 33.59
N SER A 45 38.79 9.42 33.14
CA SER A 45 39.10 9.54 31.71
C SER A 45 38.87 8.24 30.93
N ILE A 46 39.13 7.08 31.56
CA ILE A 46 38.84 5.76 31.00
C ILE A 46 37.33 5.55 30.89
N LEU A 47 36.55 5.92 31.92
CA LEU A 47 35.09 5.82 31.88
C LEU A 47 34.47 6.67 30.77
N VAL A 48 35.01 7.87 30.52
CA VAL A 48 34.57 8.72 29.38
C VAL A 48 34.81 7.99 28.05
N LYS A 49 36.00 7.43 27.85
CA LYS A 49 36.31 6.65 26.63
C LYS A 49 35.41 5.42 26.47
N ILE A 50 35.12 4.70 27.56
CA ILE A 50 34.21 3.54 27.53
C ILE A 50 32.79 3.97 27.12
N ARG A 51 32.30 5.10 27.64
CA ARG A 51 31.00 5.67 27.24
C ARG A 51 30.97 6.06 25.76
N GLU A 52 32.04 6.66 25.25
CA GLU A 52 32.15 7.01 23.81
C GLU A 52 32.12 5.77 22.91
N ILE A 53 32.88 4.72 23.25
CA ILE A 53 32.90 3.44 22.52
C ILE A 53 31.52 2.78 22.53
N SER A 54 30.84 2.77 23.69
CA SER A 54 29.48 2.22 23.83
C SER A 54 28.47 2.97 22.95
N LYS A 55 28.51 4.31 22.95
CA LYS A 55 27.62 5.14 22.11
C LYS A 55 27.86 4.91 20.62
N SER A 56 29.12 4.82 20.20
CA SER A 56 29.48 4.49 18.80
C SER A 56 28.94 3.14 18.36
N SER A 57 28.98 2.15 19.26
CA SER A 57 28.48 0.79 18.99
C SER A 57 26.96 0.76 18.82
N ILE A 58 26.22 1.51 19.64
CA ILE A 58 24.76 1.65 19.51
C ILE A 58 24.39 2.34 18.20
N ASN A 59 25.05 3.44 17.87
CA ASN A 59 24.80 4.15 16.61
C ASN A 59 25.03 3.22 15.41
N SER A 60 26.09 2.41 15.46
CA SER A 60 26.35 1.40 14.43
C SER A 60 25.24 0.36 14.35
N ALA A 61 24.77 -0.16 15.50
CA ALA A 61 23.67 -1.12 15.53
C ALA A 61 22.35 -0.54 14.99
N ASN A 62 22.04 0.72 15.33
CA ASN A 62 20.88 1.42 14.80
C ASN A 62 20.98 1.68 13.31
N ASN A 63 22.16 2.07 12.81
CA ASN A 63 22.40 2.25 11.38
C ASN A 63 22.20 0.94 10.60
N ILE A 64 22.65 -0.19 11.15
CA ILE A 64 22.42 -1.50 10.53
C ILE A 64 20.93 -1.83 10.56
N LYS A 65 20.21 -1.57 11.67
CA LYS A 65 18.75 -1.75 11.72
C LYS A 65 18.04 -0.92 10.66
N GLU A 66 18.35 0.36 10.56
CA GLU A 66 17.76 1.25 9.53
C GLU A 66 18.10 0.76 8.13
N PHE A 67 19.35 0.35 7.88
CA PHE A 67 19.74 -0.24 6.61
C PHE A 67 18.90 -1.48 6.29
N LEU A 68 18.66 -2.37 7.25
CA LEU A 68 17.83 -3.55 7.02
C LEU A 68 16.38 -3.23 6.76
N LEU A 69 15.78 -2.37 7.60
CA LEU A 69 14.40 -1.95 7.44
C LEU A 69 14.17 -1.30 6.08
N ASN A 70 15.11 -0.48 5.61
CA ASN A 70 15.00 0.23 4.35
C ASN A 70 15.27 -0.63 3.10
N ASN A 71 16.06 -1.71 3.22
CA ASN A 71 16.47 -2.51 2.05
C ASN A 71 15.83 -3.90 1.96
N TYR A 72 15.37 -4.47 3.07
CA TYR A 72 14.91 -5.87 3.13
C TYR A 72 13.48 -6.03 3.64
N LEU A 73 12.93 -5.06 4.38
CA LEU A 73 11.53 -5.13 4.79
C LEU A 73 10.64 -4.76 3.61
N PRO A 74 9.68 -5.61 3.19
CA PRO A 74 8.71 -5.21 2.19
C PRO A 74 7.88 -4.04 2.71
N ASN A 75 7.48 -3.15 1.80
CA ASN A 75 6.67 -2.01 2.15
C ASN A 75 5.20 -2.44 2.24
N PHE A 76 4.64 -2.42 3.45
CA PHE A 76 3.24 -2.77 3.67
C PHE A 76 2.34 -1.56 3.44
N ILE A 77 1.31 -1.74 2.62
CA ILE A 77 0.32 -0.70 2.35
C ILE A 77 -1.06 -1.26 2.71
N LEU A 78 -1.70 -0.67 3.71
CA LEU A 78 -3.03 -1.06 4.15
C LEU A 78 -4.10 -0.11 3.60
N PHE A 79 -5.12 -0.69 3.00
CA PHE A 79 -6.33 -0.01 2.55
C PHE A 79 -7.52 -0.47 3.39
N THR A 80 -7.90 0.34 4.38
CA THR A 80 -9.07 0.08 5.24
C THR A 80 -10.35 0.63 4.64
N THR A 81 -10.30 1.83 4.05
CA THR A 81 -11.41 2.47 3.35
C THR A 81 -10.87 3.30 2.20
N PHE A 82 -11.52 3.22 1.03
CA PHE A 82 -11.20 4.06 -0.12
C PHE A 82 -12.02 5.35 -0.06
N ASP A 83 -11.82 6.13 1.00
CA ASP A 83 -12.51 7.41 1.21
C ASP A 83 -11.86 8.57 0.44
N ASP A 84 -10.65 8.34 -0.10
CA ASP A 84 -9.93 9.27 -0.97
C ASP A 84 -10.61 9.36 -2.34
N ILE A 85 -11.77 10.03 -2.40
CA ILE A 85 -12.50 10.27 -3.64
C ILE A 85 -11.74 11.30 -4.48
N LEU A 86 -11.68 11.06 -5.79
CA LEU A 86 -11.07 12.01 -6.72
C LEU A 86 -11.86 13.33 -6.69
N PRO A 87 -11.22 14.49 -6.40
CA PRO A 87 -11.92 15.76 -6.33
C PRO A 87 -12.33 16.24 -7.72
N ASP A 88 -13.32 17.13 -7.79
CA ASP A 88 -13.73 17.77 -9.05
C ASP A 88 -12.67 18.73 -9.60
N LYS A 89 -12.02 19.47 -8.70
CA LYS A 89 -10.95 20.42 -9.01
C LYS A 89 -10.01 20.64 -7.83
N LYS A 90 -8.79 21.09 -8.11
CA LYS A 90 -7.82 21.51 -7.10
C LYS A 90 -6.91 22.61 -7.66
N LEU A 91 -6.33 23.42 -6.79
CA LEU A 91 -5.30 24.38 -7.20
C LEU A 91 -4.06 23.61 -7.67
N ILE A 92 -3.45 24.01 -8.78
CA ILE A 92 -2.27 23.34 -9.37
C ILE A 92 -1.10 23.27 -8.39
N SER A 93 -0.91 24.30 -7.55
CA SER A 93 0.13 24.32 -6.51
C SER A 93 -0.14 23.35 -5.36
N GLU A 94 -1.40 23.02 -5.09
CA GLU A 94 -1.81 22.09 -4.04
C GLU A 94 -1.99 20.66 -4.54
N ALA A 95 -2.19 20.48 -5.85
CA ALA A 95 -2.46 19.19 -6.48
C ALA A 95 -1.40 18.11 -6.17
N PRO A 96 -0.08 18.38 -6.16
CA PRO A 96 0.93 17.39 -5.80
C PRO A 96 0.81 16.88 -4.36
N ASN A 97 0.21 17.66 -3.46
CA ASN A 97 0.06 17.31 -2.05
C ASN A 97 -1.19 16.47 -1.77
N VAL A 98 -2.07 16.30 -2.76
CA VAL A 98 -3.27 15.46 -2.63
C VAL A 98 -2.92 14.02 -3.02
N PRO A 99 -3.05 13.02 -2.11
CA PRO A 99 -2.58 11.65 -2.35
C PRO A 99 -3.10 11.04 -3.65
N ILE A 100 -4.42 11.06 -3.89
CA ILE A 100 -5.02 10.49 -5.10
C ILE A 100 -4.59 11.20 -6.39
N ILE A 101 -4.30 12.50 -6.35
CA ILE A 101 -3.82 13.25 -7.51
C ILE A 101 -2.35 12.92 -7.79
N ASN A 102 -1.55 12.74 -6.73
CA ASN A 102 -0.17 12.27 -6.88
C ASN A 102 -0.13 10.83 -7.43
N ASP A 103 -1.00 9.94 -6.95
CA ASP A 103 -1.14 8.59 -7.51
C ASP A 103 -1.54 8.63 -8.99
N LEU A 104 -2.52 9.48 -9.34
CA LEU A 104 -2.92 9.68 -10.73
C LEU A 104 -1.74 10.15 -11.60
N SER A 105 -0.85 10.96 -11.04
CA SER A 105 0.34 11.45 -11.76
C SER A 105 1.32 10.34 -12.12
N LEU A 106 1.47 9.33 -11.26
CA LEU A 106 2.30 8.16 -11.50
C LEU A 106 1.75 7.31 -12.64
N ILE A 107 0.43 7.22 -12.78
CA ILE A 107 -0.24 6.35 -13.78
C ILE A 107 -0.32 7.05 -15.13
N SER A 108 -0.64 8.34 -15.13
CA SER A 108 -0.91 9.10 -16.37
C SER A 108 0.30 9.84 -16.92
N SER A 109 1.44 9.83 -16.20
CA SER A 109 2.60 10.69 -16.46
C SER A 109 2.27 12.20 -16.39
N LEU A 110 1.36 12.59 -15.49
CA LEU A 110 1.02 14.00 -15.27
C LEU A 110 2.19 14.73 -14.61
N ASP A 111 2.90 15.53 -15.41
CA ASP A 111 3.95 16.42 -14.93
C ASP A 111 3.39 17.78 -14.49
N PHE A 112 3.37 18.03 -13.17
CA PHE A 112 2.90 19.29 -12.60
C PHE A 112 3.74 20.51 -13.00
N LYS A 113 5.00 20.34 -13.45
CA LYS A 113 5.83 21.45 -13.92
C LYS A 113 5.36 21.97 -15.27
N LYS A 114 4.85 21.08 -16.13
CA LYS A 114 4.36 21.42 -17.48
C LYS A 114 3.02 22.14 -17.48
N ILE A 115 2.27 22.07 -16.38
CA ILE A 115 0.93 22.66 -16.28
C ILE A 115 0.90 23.98 -15.49
N GLN A 116 2.05 24.44 -14.99
CA GLN A 116 2.14 25.71 -14.25
C GLN A 116 1.61 26.89 -15.07
N PRO A 117 1.09 27.95 -14.43
CA PRO A 117 0.56 29.13 -15.13
C PRO A 117 1.57 29.77 -16.11
N ALA A 118 2.86 29.72 -15.78
CA ALA A 118 3.95 30.28 -16.58
C ALA A 118 4.41 29.39 -17.76
N ALA A 119 3.87 28.17 -17.90
CA ALA A 119 4.28 27.25 -18.96
C ALA A 119 3.68 27.63 -20.32
N ASP A 120 4.38 27.26 -21.40
CA ASP A 120 3.95 27.53 -22.78
C ASP A 120 2.57 26.88 -23.08
N PRO A 121 1.61 27.62 -23.67
CA PRO A 121 0.27 27.10 -23.96
C PRO A 121 0.25 25.85 -24.86
N ARG A 122 1.17 25.72 -25.82
CA ARG A 122 1.28 24.53 -26.69
C ARG A 122 1.77 23.34 -25.89
N ILE A 123 2.79 23.53 -25.03
CA ILE A 123 3.27 22.47 -24.14
C ILE A 123 2.15 22.00 -23.21
N LYS A 124 1.39 22.95 -22.62
CA LYS A 124 0.21 22.63 -21.79
C LYS A 124 -0.80 21.79 -22.58
N LYS A 125 -1.13 22.17 -23.81
CA LYS A 125 -2.14 21.45 -24.59
C LYS A 125 -1.68 20.04 -25.00
N MET A 126 -0.45 19.90 -25.48
CA MET A 126 0.12 18.59 -25.83
C MET A 126 0.18 17.67 -24.61
N HIS A 127 0.55 18.21 -23.44
CA HIS A 127 0.61 17.44 -22.20
C HIS A 127 -0.78 16.99 -21.73
N GLU A 128 -1.80 17.85 -21.88
CA GLU A 128 -3.20 17.47 -21.61
C GLU A 128 -3.65 16.29 -22.47
N GLU A 129 -3.36 16.31 -23.76
CA GLU A 129 -3.71 15.22 -24.67
C GLU A 129 -2.99 13.93 -24.30
N GLN A 130 -1.69 13.99 -24.01
CA GLN A 130 -0.90 12.82 -23.61
C GLN A 130 -1.41 12.18 -22.31
N VAL A 131 -1.67 12.98 -21.28
CA VAL A 131 -2.19 12.51 -19.98
C VAL A 131 -3.52 11.79 -20.16
N ASN A 132 -4.42 12.36 -20.97
CA ASN A 132 -5.74 11.79 -21.21
C ASN A 132 -5.69 10.50 -22.05
N ILE A 133 -4.76 10.39 -23.00
CA ILE A 133 -4.52 9.14 -23.76
C ILE A 133 -4.00 8.06 -22.83
N ASN A 134 -2.88 8.31 -22.14
CA ASN A 134 -2.24 7.35 -21.24
C ASN A 134 -3.25 6.80 -20.23
N PHE A 135 -3.98 7.69 -19.58
CA PHE A 135 -4.95 7.27 -18.57
C PHE A 135 -6.13 6.51 -19.17
N SER A 136 -6.64 6.93 -20.33
CA SER A 136 -7.76 6.24 -20.98
C SER A 136 -7.41 4.83 -21.41
N GLU A 137 -6.18 4.62 -21.90
CA GLU A 137 -5.69 3.29 -22.31
C GLU A 137 -5.54 2.37 -21.11
N GLU A 138 -4.89 2.87 -20.05
CA GLU A 138 -4.77 2.16 -18.78
C GLU A 138 -6.16 1.84 -18.21
N TYR A 139 -7.01 2.84 -17.97
CA TYR A 139 -8.33 2.64 -17.33
C TYR A 139 -9.24 1.64 -18.07
N LYS A 140 -9.22 1.63 -19.41
CA LYS A 140 -10.01 0.69 -20.23
C LYS A 140 -9.66 -0.77 -19.99
N LEU A 141 -8.42 -1.08 -19.64
CA LEU A 141 -8.01 -2.46 -19.33
C LEU A 141 -8.70 -2.98 -18.06
N PHE A 142 -9.21 -2.07 -17.22
CA PHE A 142 -9.64 -2.39 -15.86
C PHE A 142 -11.11 -2.13 -15.59
N TRP A 143 -11.78 -1.35 -16.45
CA TRP A 143 -13.22 -1.12 -16.37
C TRP A 143 -13.91 -1.52 -17.66
N THR A 144 -14.69 -2.61 -17.61
CA THR A 144 -15.39 -3.16 -18.78
C THR A 144 -16.90 -2.90 -18.76
N GLN A 145 -17.39 -2.14 -17.77
CA GLN A 145 -18.83 -1.92 -17.61
C GLN A 145 -19.39 -0.89 -18.59
N ASP A 146 -18.59 0.13 -18.91
CA ASP A 146 -18.98 1.22 -19.79
C ASP A 146 -17.75 1.81 -20.49
N LEU A 147 -17.99 2.68 -21.48
CA LEU A 147 -16.95 3.40 -22.22
C LEU A 147 -16.48 4.68 -21.52
N SER A 148 -16.68 4.79 -20.20
CA SER A 148 -16.32 6.00 -19.46
C SER A 148 -14.80 6.22 -19.48
N LYS A 149 -14.41 7.49 -19.54
CA LYS A 149 -13.01 7.90 -19.49
C LYS A 149 -12.84 8.94 -18.40
N LEU A 150 -11.80 8.82 -17.60
CA LEU A 150 -11.37 9.96 -16.80
C LEU A 150 -10.72 10.98 -17.73
N VAL A 151 -11.07 12.25 -17.54
CA VAL A 151 -10.51 13.37 -18.29
C VAL A 151 -9.94 14.36 -17.29
N VAL A 152 -8.70 14.74 -17.53
CA VAL A 152 -7.96 15.76 -16.78
C VAL A 152 -7.78 16.96 -17.70
N THR A 153 -8.09 18.15 -17.21
CA THR A 153 -7.82 19.42 -17.89
C THR A 153 -7.45 20.47 -16.87
N TRP A 154 -6.97 21.63 -17.30
CA TRP A 154 -6.52 22.69 -16.41
C TRP A 154 -6.67 24.07 -17.04
N ASP A 155 -6.85 25.08 -16.20
CA ASP A 155 -6.78 26.48 -16.59
C ASP A 155 -5.43 27.10 -16.17
N SER A 156 -5.39 28.40 -15.85
CA SER A 156 -4.18 29.06 -15.34
C SER A 156 -3.82 28.60 -13.92
N ASN A 157 -4.80 28.27 -13.08
CA ASN A 157 -4.62 28.08 -11.65
C ASN A 157 -5.10 26.70 -11.16
N ASN A 158 -6.09 26.10 -11.80
CA ASN A 158 -6.78 24.91 -11.34
C ASN A 158 -6.59 23.74 -12.30
N ILE A 159 -6.48 22.55 -11.73
CA ILE A 159 -6.66 21.28 -12.41
C ILE A 159 -8.08 20.77 -12.14
N TYR A 160 -8.71 20.20 -13.16
CA TYR A 160 -10.07 19.69 -13.16
C TYR A 160 -10.08 18.21 -13.55
N PHE A 161 -10.97 17.45 -12.91
CA PHE A 161 -11.17 16.04 -13.16
C PHE A 161 -12.63 15.79 -13.54
N TYR A 162 -12.82 15.02 -14.61
CA TYR A 162 -14.12 14.69 -15.15
C TYR A 162 -14.21 13.22 -15.51
N ILE A 163 -15.41 12.66 -15.46
CA ILE A 163 -15.74 11.35 -16.02
C ILE A 163 -16.56 11.58 -17.28
N LYS A 164 -16.00 11.25 -18.43
CA LYS A 164 -16.63 11.38 -19.74
C LYS A 164 -17.46 10.14 -20.05
N GLU A 165 -18.76 10.30 -20.26
CA GLU A 165 -19.69 9.23 -20.64
C GLU A 165 -20.60 9.70 -21.79
N ASN A 166 -20.71 8.92 -22.87
CA ASN A 166 -21.60 9.23 -24.02
C ASN A 166 -21.49 10.69 -24.51
N SER A 167 -20.26 11.23 -24.53
CA SER A 167 -19.90 12.62 -24.89
C SER A 167 -20.20 13.71 -23.86
N GLN A 168 -20.73 13.37 -22.68
CA GLN A 168 -20.94 14.30 -21.57
C GLN A 168 -19.82 14.20 -20.53
N LEU A 169 -19.47 15.32 -19.91
CA LEU A 169 -18.51 15.39 -18.81
C LEU A 169 -19.25 15.51 -17.48
N TYR A 170 -18.97 14.60 -16.56
CA TYR A 170 -19.53 14.60 -15.22
C TYR A 170 -18.44 14.84 -14.20
N TYR A 171 -18.74 15.63 -13.17
CA TYR A 171 -17.88 15.72 -12.01
C TYR A 171 -17.82 14.37 -11.26
N PRO A 172 -16.67 13.95 -10.72
CA PRO A 172 -16.57 12.74 -9.90
C PRO A 172 -17.62 12.68 -8.79
N ARG A 173 -17.87 13.80 -8.08
CA ARG A 173 -18.82 13.82 -6.93
C ARG A 173 -20.27 13.49 -7.27
N ILE A 174 -20.70 13.69 -8.52
CA ILE A 174 -22.10 13.46 -8.93
C ILE A 174 -22.34 12.03 -9.42
N ARG A 175 -21.31 11.19 -9.43
CA ARG A 175 -21.43 9.76 -9.77
C ARG A 175 -21.85 8.93 -8.57
N SER A 176 -22.31 7.71 -8.82
CA SER A 176 -22.64 6.78 -7.74
C SER A 176 -21.42 6.53 -6.83
N LYS A 177 -21.68 6.24 -5.55
CA LYS A 177 -20.63 5.89 -4.59
C LYS A 177 -19.75 4.74 -5.09
N GLY A 178 -20.36 3.74 -5.73
CA GLY A 178 -19.64 2.63 -6.36
C GLY A 178 -18.65 3.10 -7.42
N LYS A 179 -19.03 4.01 -8.32
CA LYS A 179 -18.13 4.55 -9.34
C LYS A 179 -16.98 5.36 -8.74
N GLN A 180 -17.28 6.21 -7.76
CA GLN A 180 -16.27 7.01 -7.05
C GLN A 180 -15.25 6.11 -6.34
N TRP A 181 -15.75 5.12 -5.59
CA TRP A 181 -14.93 4.12 -4.91
C TRP A 181 -14.06 3.34 -5.88
N HIS A 182 -14.65 2.88 -6.99
CA HIS A 182 -13.93 2.10 -7.99
C HIS A 182 -12.79 2.91 -8.62
N LEU A 183 -13.03 4.17 -8.96
CA LEU A 183 -12.01 5.04 -9.51
C LEU A 183 -10.86 5.29 -8.52
N ALA A 184 -11.18 5.54 -7.25
CA ALA A 184 -10.19 5.70 -6.19
C ALA A 184 -9.36 4.42 -5.98
N PHE A 185 -10.03 3.27 -5.89
CA PHE A 185 -9.41 1.95 -5.81
C PHE A 185 -8.45 1.72 -6.98
N TYR A 186 -8.92 1.98 -8.19
CA TYR A 186 -8.16 1.78 -9.42
C TYR A 186 -6.89 2.63 -9.43
N ILE A 187 -7.02 3.93 -9.19
CA ILE A 187 -5.88 4.86 -9.18
C ILE A 187 -4.88 4.41 -8.13
N ARG A 188 -5.34 4.20 -6.90
CA ARG A 188 -4.46 3.88 -5.78
C ARG A 188 -3.73 2.54 -5.99
N VAL A 189 -4.44 1.47 -6.31
CA VAL A 189 -3.83 0.14 -6.52
C VAL A 189 -2.85 0.15 -7.68
N THR A 190 -3.19 0.82 -8.78
CA THR A 190 -2.31 0.92 -9.95
C THR A 190 -1.05 1.71 -9.61
N ALA A 191 -1.17 2.88 -8.99
CA ALA A 191 -0.01 3.68 -8.57
C ALA A 191 0.93 2.89 -7.65
N ARG A 192 0.40 2.19 -6.64
CA ARG A 192 1.22 1.34 -5.75
C ARG A 192 1.77 0.11 -6.42
N THR A 193 1.17 -0.34 -7.52
CA THR A 193 1.72 -1.45 -8.30
C THR A 193 2.95 -1.01 -9.11
N PHE A 194 2.96 0.23 -9.59
CA PHE A 194 3.95 0.73 -10.54
C PHE A 194 5.00 1.70 -9.95
N GLU A 195 4.93 2.03 -8.66
CA GLU A 195 5.90 2.92 -8.00
C GLU A 195 7.33 2.33 -7.81
N GLY A 196 7.58 1.12 -8.32
CA GLY A 196 8.91 0.49 -8.33
C GLY A 196 9.39 -0.01 -6.97
N LYS A 197 8.49 -0.12 -5.99
CA LYS A 197 8.76 -0.69 -4.66
C LYS A 197 8.21 -2.11 -4.55
N ASN A 198 8.85 -2.93 -3.73
CA ASN A 198 8.35 -4.27 -3.39
C ASN A 198 7.25 -4.14 -2.33
N ASN A 199 6.01 -3.92 -2.79
CA ASN A 199 4.88 -3.66 -1.91
C ASN A 199 4.13 -4.95 -1.56
N ILE A 200 3.72 -5.06 -0.30
CA ILE A 200 2.67 -5.97 0.13
C ILE A 200 1.42 -5.14 0.38
N ILE A 201 0.41 -5.34 -0.46
CA ILE A 201 -0.83 -4.56 -0.46
C ILE A 201 -1.90 -5.35 0.28
N LEU A 202 -2.39 -4.76 1.36
CA LEU A 202 -3.42 -5.30 2.24
C LEU A 202 -4.73 -4.53 1.98
N ILE A 203 -5.83 -5.23 1.72
CA ILE A 203 -7.12 -4.59 1.41
C ILE A 203 -8.21 -5.21 2.26
N ASP A 204 -8.94 -4.40 3.02
CA ASP A 204 -10.10 -4.86 3.77
C ASP A 204 -11.37 -4.74 2.92
N GLU A 205 -12.09 -5.86 2.72
CA GLU A 205 -13.38 -5.96 2.02
C GLU A 205 -13.50 -5.09 0.73
N PRO A 206 -12.69 -5.35 -0.31
CA PRO A 206 -12.78 -4.57 -1.53
C PRO A 206 -14.15 -4.72 -2.19
N GLY A 207 -14.63 -3.66 -2.83
CA GLY A 207 -15.79 -3.71 -3.71
C GLY A 207 -17.15 -3.81 -3.00
N LEU A 208 -17.24 -3.45 -1.72
CA LEU A 208 -18.48 -3.49 -0.92
C LEU A 208 -19.65 -2.70 -1.55
N PHE A 209 -19.36 -1.63 -2.30
CA PHE A 209 -20.38 -0.79 -2.97
C PHE A 209 -20.63 -1.13 -4.44
N LEU A 210 -20.13 -2.27 -4.92
CA LEU A 210 -20.13 -2.62 -6.34
C LEU A 210 -21.05 -3.80 -6.65
N HIS A 211 -21.60 -3.76 -7.86
CA HIS A 211 -22.33 -4.90 -8.41
C HIS A 211 -21.37 -6.03 -8.82
N ALA A 212 -21.90 -7.24 -8.94
CA ALA A 212 -21.13 -8.46 -9.21
C ALA A 212 -20.15 -8.35 -10.39
N LYS A 213 -20.57 -7.74 -11.52
CA LYS A 213 -19.70 -7.58 -12.70
C LYS A 213 -18.49 -6.68 -12.40
N ALA A 214 -18.68 -5.61 -11.62
CA ALA A 214 -17.60 -4.71 -11.22
C ALA A 214 -16.67 -5.33 -10.15
N GLN A 215 -17.20 -6.21 -9.28
CA GLN A 215 -16.38 -7.00 -8.36
C GLN A 215 -15.49 -8.00 -9.11
N LYS A 216 -16.00 -8.66 -10.17
CA LYS A 216 -15.19 -9.50 -11.06
C LYS A 216 -14.08 -8.71 -11.77
N ASP A 217 -14.34 -7.47 -12.19
CA ASP A 217 -13.33 -6.59 -12.77
C ASP A 217 -12.21 -6.26 -11.76
N ILE A 218 -12.55 -6.05 -10.48
CA ILE A 218 -11.55 -5.90 -9.40
C ILE A 218 -10.68 -7.13 -9.26
N LEU A 219 -11.27 -8.33 -9.22
CA LEU A 219 -10.51 -9.56 -9.07
C LEU A 219 -9.50 -9.71 -10.22
N LYS A 220 -9.93 -9.45 -11.46
CA LYS A 220 -9.03 -9.45 -12.63
C LYS A 220 -7.90 -8.42 -12.50
N LYS A 221 -8.20 -7.21 -12.01
CA LYS A 221 -7.18 -6.19 -11.76
C LYS A 221 -6.15 -6.67 -10.74
N LEU A 222 -6.61 -7.15 -9.59
CA LEU A 222 -5.74 -7.65 -8.53
C LEU A 222 -4.82 -8.76 -9.06
N GLU A 223 -5.37 -9.72 -9.81
CA GLU A 223 -4.58 -10.78 -10.45
C GLU A 223 -3.52 -10.24 -11.42
N SER A 224 -3.84 -9.23 -12.23
CA SER A 224 -2.85 -8.61 -13.15
C SER A 224 -1.73 -7.88 -12.39
N CYS A 225 -2.04 -7.28 -11.24
CA CYS A 225 -1.07 -6.58 -10.42
C CYS A 225 -0.17 -7.53 -9.61
N CYS A 226 -0.62 -8.77 -9.38
CA CYS A 226 0.13 -9.79 -8.64
C CYS A 226 1.49 -10.17 -9.28
N GLU A 227 1.70 -9.86 -10.56
CA GLU A 227 3.01 -10.07 -11.22
C GLU A 227 4.12 -9.20 -10.63
N ARG A 228 3.75 -8.07 -10.00
CA ARG A 228 4.71 -7.08 -9.48
C ARG A 228 4.69 -6.98 -7.97
N ASN A 229 3.54 -7.18 -7.34
CA ASN A 229 3.36 -6.98 -5.90
C ASN A 229 2.50 -8.07 -5.28
N GLN A 230 2.66 -8.33 -3.99
CA GLN A 230 1.82 -9.29 -3.28
C GLN A 230 0.54 -8.61 -2.80
N PHE A 231 -0.61 -9.25 -3.03
CA PHE A 231 -1.91 -8.78 -2.55
C PHE A 231 -2.48 -9.76 -1.53
N ILE A 232 -2.98 -9.22 -0.42
CA ILE A 232 -3.73 -9.96 0.61
C ILE A 232 -4.99 -9.16 0.88
N TYR A 233 -6.16 -9.79 0.78
CA TYR A 233 -7.42 -9.12 1.08
C TYR A 233 -8.39 -10.03 1.80
N THR A 234 -9.27 -9.42 2.60
CA THR A 234 -10.43 -10.06 3.23
C THR A 234 -11.63 -9.89 2.30
N THR A 235 -12.54 -10.87 2.28
CA THR A 235 -13.81 -10.68 1.59
C THR A 235 -14.90 -11.63 2.07
N HIS A 236 -16.12 -11.11 2.20
CA HIS A 236 -17.36 -11.88 2.23
C HIS A 236 -18.00 -12.03 0.84
N CYS A 237 -17.44 -11.38 -0.19
CA CYS A 237 -17.98 -11.37 -1.54
C CYS A 237 -17.56 -12.63 -2.32
N PRO A 238 -18.52 -13.45 -2.81
CA PRO A 238 -18.19 -14.62 -3.60
C PRO A 238 -17.53 -14.28 -4.95
N TYR A 239 -17.85 -13.11 -5.52
CA TYR A 239 -17.28 -12.68 -6.81
C TYR A 239 -15.81 -12.24 -6.74
N LEU A 240 -15.28 -12.09 -5.52
CA LEU A 240 -13.86 -11.83 -5.26
C LEU A 240 -13.11 -13.11 -4.86
N ILE A 241 -13.76 -14.27 -4.87
CA ILE A 241 -13.12 -15.57 -4.60
C ILE A 241 -12.92 -16.29 -5.94
N PRO A 242 -11.66 -16.51 -6.37
CA PRO A 242 -11.38 -17.25 -7.60
C PRO A 242 -11.61 -18.75 -7.37
N ALA A 243 -12.71 -19.28 -7.90
CA ALA A 243 -13.13 -20.67 -7.74
C ALA A 243 -12.10 -21.68 -8.27
N ASN A 244 -11.28 -21.31 -9.27
CA ASN A 244 -10.21 -22.13 -9.81
C ASN A 244 -8.89 -22.07 -9.02
N LYS A 245 -8.79 -21.23 -7.98
CA LYS A 245 -7.56 -21.00 -7.20
C LYS A 245 -7.82 -21.00 -5.69
N LEU A 246 -8.71 -21.88 -5.23
CA LEU A 246 -9.12 -22.02 -3.82
C LEU A 246 -7.97 -22.35 -2.86
N ASN A 247 -6.87 -22.92 -3.34
CA ASN A 247 -5.66 -23.17 -2.56
C ASN A 247 -5.05 -21.89 -1.94
N ARG A 248 -5.37 -20.72 -2.50
CA ARG A 248 -4.95 -19.40 -1.98
C ARG A 248 -5.88 -18.84 -0.91
N VAL A 249 -7.08 -19.40 -0.75
CA VAL A 249 -8.06 -18.94 0.23
C VAL A 249 -7.66 -19.44 1.63
N ARG A 250 -7.86 -18.58 2.62
CA ARG A 250 -7.72 -18.90 4.04
C ARG A 250 -9.01 -18.51 4.75
N LEU A 251 -9.41 -19.34 5.71
CA LEU A 251 -10.57 -19.11 6.55
C LEU A 251 -10.12 -18.38 7.82
N VAL A 252 -10.87 -17.36 8.21
CA VAL A 252 -10.72 -16.71 9.52
C VAL A 252 -11.84 -17.24 10.40
N LEU A 253 -11.47 -18.00 11.43
CA LEU A 253 -12.40 -18.73 12.30
C LEU A 253 -12.19 -18.32 13.76
N LYS A 254 -13.19 -18.62 14.60
CA LYS A 254 -13.06 -18.57 16.05
C LYS A 254 -12.87 -19.98 16.60
N ASP A 255 -11.90 -20.17 17.48
CA ASP A 255 -11.75 -21.43 18.21
C ASP A 255 -12.69 -21.51 19.42
N ASN A 256 -12.64 -22.64 20.14
CA ASN A 256 -13.48 -22.89 21.32
C ASN A 256 -13.22 -21.90 22.47
N GLU A 257 -12.09 -21.21 22.47
CA GLU A 257 -11.73 -20.17 23.44
C GLU A 257 -12.01 -18.76 22.90
N ASN A 258 -12.76 -18.64 21.80
CA ASN A 258 -13.12 -17.38 21.12
C ASN A 258 -11.89 -16.59 20.60
N ARG A 259 -10.77 -17.28 20.32
CA ARG A 259 -9.58 -16.72 19.68
C ARG A 259 -9.71 -16.77 18.17
N THR A 260 -9.14 -15.78 17.48
CA THR A 260 -9.11 -15.77 16.01
C THR A 260 -8.00 -16.70 15.52
N ILE A 261 -8.36 -17.65 14.65
CA ILE A 261 -7.43 -18.58 14.00
C ILE A 261 -7.55 -18.46 12.49
N ILE A 262 -6.42 -18.62 11.78
CA ILE A 262 -6.39 -18.66 10.33
C ILE A 262 -6.12 -20.11 9.90
N SER A 263 -7.01 -20.66 9.06
CA SER A 263 -6.90 -22.05 8.61
C SER A 263 -6.97 -22.15 7.08
N LYS A 264 -6.50 -23.28 6.55
CA LYS A 264 -6.83 -23.68 5.18
C LYS A 264 -8.33 -24.02 5.10
N LEU A 265 -8.84 -24.13 3.87
CA LEU A 265 -10.20 -24.64 3.63
C LEU A 265 -10.39 -25.98 4.37
N THR A 266 -11.40 -26.02 5.24
CA THR A 266 -11.72 -27.18 6.06
C THR A 266 -13.23 -27.32 6.18
N PRO A 267 -13.79 -28.55 6.14
CA PRO A 267 -15.21 -28.78 6.32
C PRO A 267 -15.70 -28.50 7.76
N ARG A 268 -14.78 -28.25 8.70
CA ARG A 268 -15.11 -27.93 10.09
C ARG A 268 -15.54 -26.47 10.30
N ALA A 269 -15.38 -25.63 9.29
CA ALA A 269 -15.85 -24.24 9.35
C ALA A 269 -17.38 -24.19 9.33
N ASP A 270 -17.95 -23.17 9.97
CA ASP A 270 -19.39 -22.94 9.96
C ASP A 270 -19.91 -22.59 8.54
N LEU A 271 -21.22 -22.73 8.38
CA LEU A 271 -21.88 -22.51 7.09
C LEU A 271 -21.72 -21.06 6.61
N ASP A 272 -21.74 -20.09 7.51
CA ASP A 272 -21.64 -18.66 7.15
C ASP A 272 -20.26 -18.36 6.55
N THR A 273 -19.20 -18.94 7.10
CA THR A 273 -17.83 -18.85 6.58
C THR A 273 -17.67 -19.55 5.23
N LEU A 274 -18.31 -20.71 5.05
CA LEU A 274 -18.21 -21.49 3.81
C LEU A 274 -19.11 -20.96 2.70
N THR A 275 -20.19 -20.24 3.02
CA THR A 275 -21.19 -19.79 2.04
C THR A 275 -20.59 -18.99 0.89
N PRO A 276 -19.75 -17.95 1.09
CA PRO A 276 -19.14 -17.22 -0.02
C PRO A 276 -18.31 -18.11 -0.95
N ILE A 277 -17.63 -19.12 -0.40
CA ILE A 277 -16.80 -20.05 -1.17
C ILE A 277 -17.70 -20.99 -1.99
N LEU A 278 -18.74 -21.54 -1.38
CA LEU A 278 -19.71 -22.40 -2.06
C LEU A 278 -20.43 -21.64 -3.18
N THR A 279 -20.82 -20.39 -2.93
CA THR A 279 -21.41 -19.52 -3.95
C THR A 279 -20.42 -19.24 -5.08
N ALA A 280 -19.15 -18.96 -4.79
CA ALA A 280 -18.14 -18.75 -5.83
C ALA A 280 -17.96 -19.98 -6.73
N ILE A 281 -17.92 -21.18 -6.14
CA ILE A 281 -17.84 -22.45 -6.89
C ILE A 281 -19.11 -22.66 -7.73
N GLY A 282 -20.29 -22.47 -7.15
CA GLY A 282 -21.57 -22.64 -7.85
C GLY A 282 -21.74 -21.67 -9.02
N GLU A 283 -21.36 -20.40 -8.84
CA GLU A 283 -21.40 -19.39 -9.90
C GLU A 283 -20.47 -19.74 -11.06
N ASP A 284 -19.24 -20.21 -10.78
CA ASP A 284 -18.28 -20.62 -11.80
C ASP A 284 -18.79 -21.82 -12.61
N LEU A 285 -19.31 -22.85 -11.93
CA LEU A 285 -19.94 -24.00 -12.58
C LEU A 285 -21.13 -23.59 -13.45
N SER A 286 -21.99 -22.69 -12.95
CA SER A 286 -23.15 -22.21 -13.69
C SER A 286 -22.75 -21.47 -14.97
N THR A 287 -21.65 -20.70 -14.92
CA THR A 287 -21.10 -19.98 -16.07
C THR A 287 -20.59 -20.97 -17.12
N GLY A 288 -19.90 -22.03 -16.70
CA GLY A 288 -19.44 -23.10 -17.59
C GLY A 288 -20.57 -23.89 -18.27
N ILE A 289 -21.75 -23.99 -17.65
CA ILE A 289 -22.94 -24.61 -18.25
C ILE A 289 -23.66 -23.63 -19.19
N ARG A 290 -23.63 -22.33 -18.86
CA ARG A 290 -24.28 -21.25 -19.63
C ARG A 290 -23.55 -20.85 -20.90
N VAL A 291 -22.63 -21.68 -21.44
CA VAL A 291 -21.85 -21.41 -22.67
C VAL A 291 -22.68 -20.57 -23.64
N GLU A 292 -22.17 -19.37 -23.87
CA GLU A 292 -22.89 -18.20 -24.37
C GLU A 292 -23.57 -18.46 -25.72
N LYS A 293 -24.81 -17.95 -25.85
CA LYS A 293 -25.32 -17.50 -27.14
C LYS A 293 -24.65 -16.18 -27.52
#